data_AF-A0A522DZJ9-F1
#
_entry.id   AF-A0A522DZJ9-F1
#
_cell.length_a   1.000
_cell.length_b   1.000
_cell.length_c   1.000
_cell.angle_alpha   90.00
_cell.angle_beta   90.00
_cell.angle_gamma   90.00
#
_symmetry.space_group_name_H-M   'P 1'
#
loop_
_entity.id
_entity.type
_entity.pdbx_description
1 polymer ?
#
loop_
_entity_poly.entity_id
_entity_poly.type
_entity_poly.pdbx_seq_one_letter_code
_entity_poly.pdbx_strand_id
1 'polypeptide(L)' 'MITAEEKIYEHLCKTPGCTAGTICNKLKINGDEIKTHLDSLVKQGLISERKSEKLEFYPVSFCELLAPRKA' A
#
# COMPACT_ATOMS: atom_id res chain seq x y z
N MET A 1 -3.41 -1.40 -18.23
CA MET A 1 -2.50 -0.37 -17.71
C MET A 1 -2.49 -0.54 -16.20
N ILE A 2 -1.36 -0.90 -15.60
CA ILE A 2 -1.25 -1.07 -14.14
C ILE A 2 -1.36 0.33 -13.52
N THR A 3 -2.39 0.55 -12.70
CA THR A 3 -2.64 1.86 -12.07
C THR A 3 -1.65 2.11 -10.93
N ALA A 4 -1.49 3.38 -10.53
CA ALA A 4 -0.61 3.75 -9.41
C ALA A 4 -1.04 3.06 -8.09
N GLU A 5 -2.36 2.91 -7.89
CA GLU A 5 -2.97 2.22 -6.76
C GLU A 5 -2.54 0.76 -6.67
N GLU A 6 -2.50 0.05 -7.80
CA GLU A 6 -2.07 -1.35 -7.87
C GLU A 6 -0.60 -1.51 -7.46
N LYS A 7 0.28 -0.59 -7.89
CA LYS A 7 1.69 -0.58 -7.48
C LYS A 7 1.87 -0.29 -5.99
N ILE A 8 1.07 0.64 -5.45
CA ILE A 8 1.07 0.97 -4.01
C ILE A 8 0.62 -0.25 -3.21
N TYR A 9 -0.45 -0.90 -3.66
CA TYR A 9 -1.00 -2.09 -3.04
C TYR A 9 -0.03 -3.27 -3.08
N GLU A 10 0.59 -3.55 -4.22
CA GLU A 10 1.64 -4.57 -4.35
C GLU A 10 2.83 -4.29 -3.42
N HIS A 11 3.24 -3.02 -3.29
CA HIS A 11 4.33 -2.64 -2.41
C HIS A 11 3.97 -2.86 -0.94
N LEU A 12 2.75 -2.49 -0.54
CA LEU A 12 2.22 -2.73 0.81
C LEU A 12 2.06 -4.21 1.13
N CYS A 13 1.73 -5.04 0.14
CA CYS A 13 1.71 -6.50 0.30
C CYS A 13 3.10 -7.09 0.53
N LYS A 14 4.12 -6.56 -0.16
CA LYS A 14 5.52 -7.00 0.01
C LYS A 14 6.16 -6.46 1.28
N THR A 15 5.77 -5.25 1.70
CA THR A 15 6.33 -4.55 2.86
C THR A 15 5.20 -3.89 3.67
N PRO A 16 4.47 -4.65 4.51
CA PRO A 16 3.43 -4.09 5.38
C PRO A 16 4.05 -3.20 6.46
N GLY A 17 3.31 -2.18 6.90
CA GLY A 17 3.81 -1.19 7.88
C GLY A 17 4.63 -0.06 7.25
N CYS A 18 4.49 0.15 5.94
CA CYS A 18 5.15 1.28 5.28
C CYS A 18 4.44 2.60 5.60
N THR A 19 5.22 3.68 5.65
CA THR A 19 4.72 5.05 5.73
C THR A 19 4.53 5.65 4.35
N ALA A 20 3.59 6.60 4.19
CA ALA A 20 3.36 7.29 2.91
C ALA A 20 4.65 7.87 2.29
N GLY A 21 5.56 8.41 3.11
CA GLY A 21 6.86 8.91 2.64
C GLY A 21 7.78 7.83 2.07
N THR A 22 7.75 6.62 2.65
CA THR A 22 8.52 5.48 2.13
C THR A 22 7.99 5.04 0.77
N ILE A 23 6.66 4.94 0.65
CA ILE A 23 5.99 4.53 -0.58
C ILE A 23 6.22 5.58 -1.69
N CYS A 24 6.12 6.86 -1.35
CA CYS A 24 6.39 8.00 -2.23
C CYS A 24 7.82 7.93 -2.81
N ASN A 25 8.83 7.76 -1.94
CA ASN A 25 10.23 7.68 -2.36
C ASN A 25 10.48 6.43 -3.23
N LYS A 26 9.90 5.28 -2.85
CA LYS A 26 10.11 4.01 -3.56
C LYS A 26 9.47 3.99 -4.95
N LEU A 27 8.24 4.49 -5.06
CA LEU A 27 7.48 4.48 -6.30
C LEU A 27 7.70 5.74 -7.15
N LYS A 28 8.44 6.74 -6.63
CA LYS A 28 8.65 8.06 -7.25
C LYS A 28 7.33 8.73 -7.67
N ILE A 29 6.29 8.55 -6.85
CA ILE A 29 4.97 9.16 -7.02
C ILE A 29 4.95 10.46 -6.23
N ASN A 30 4.22 11.47 -6.72
CA ASN A 30 4.12 12.75 -6.04
C ASN A 30 3.40 12.61 -4.68
N GLY A 31 3.79 13.43 -3.70
CA GLY A 31 3.27 13.34 -2.33
C GLY A 31 1.76 13.61 -2.20
N ASP A 32 1.20 14.45 -3.08
CA ASP A 32 -0.24 14.71 -3.14
C ASP A 32 -1.03 13.60 -3.83
N GLU A 33 -0.49 13.08 -4.93
CA GLU A 33 -1.10 11.95 -5.66
C GLU A 33 -1.15 10.71 -4.76
N ILE A 34 -0.07 10.41 -4.04
CA ILE A 34 -0.04 9.22 -3.20
C ILE A 34 -1.04 9.29 -2.05
N LYS A 35 -1.26 10.46 -1.45
CA LYS A 35 -2.29 10.65 -0.42
C LYS A 35 -3.68 10.38 -0.99
N THR A 36 -3.96 10.87 -2.20
CA THR A 36 -5.23 10.65 -2.89
C THR A 36 -5.44 9.17 -3.18
N HIS A 37 -4.41 8.48 -3.67
CA HIS A 37 -4.48 7.03 -3.91
C HIS A 37 -4.62 6.22 -2.61
N LEU A 38 -3.88 6.57 -1.56
CA LEU A 38 -4.00 5.91 -0.26
C LEU A 38 -5.40 6.09 0.34
N ASP A 39 -5.97 7.31 0.29
CA ASP A 39 -7.34 7.58 0.74
C ASP A 39 -8.38 6.76 -0.04
N SER A 40 -8.25 6.68 -1.37
CA SER A 40 -9.08 5.80 -2.21
C SER A 40 -8.96 4.33 -1.80
N LEU A 41 -7.74 3.82 -1.59
CA LEU A 41 -7.50 2.44 -1.18
C LEU A 41 -8.04 2.13 0.22
N VAL A 42 -7.98 3.09 1.15
CA VAL A 42 -8.60 2.99 2.48
C VAL A 42 -10.11 2.96 2.36
N LYS A 43 -10.71 3.86 1.56
CA LYS A 43 -12.16 3.89 1.30
C LYS A 43 -12.68 2.62 0.65
N GLN A 44 -11.88 2.00 -0.21
CA GLN A 44 -12.19 0.70 -0.83
C GLN A 44 -12.04 -0.47 0.16
N GLY A 45 -11.46 -0.26 1.34
CA GLY A 45 -11.21 -1.30 2.33
C GLY A 45 -10.06 -2.24 1.93
N LEU A 46 -9.20 -1.84 0.99
CA LEU A 46 -8.04 -2.64 0.56
C LEU A 46 -6.85 -2.48 1.52
N ILE A 47 -6.68 -1.29 2.08
CA ILE A 47 -5.60 -0.99 3.03
C ILE A 47 -6.18 -0.36 4.30
N SER A 48 -5.46 -0.53 5.40
CA SER A 48 -5.75 0.02 6.72
C SER A 48 -4.61 0.92 7.13
N GLU A 49 -4.96 2.11 7.59
CA GLU A 49 -4.04 3.01 8.26
C GLU A 49 -4.00 2.73 9.77
N ARG A 50 -2.81 2.71 10.34
CA ARG A 50 -2.59 2.56 11.77
C ARG A 50 -1.66 3.67 12.24
N LYS A 51 -2.08 4.38 13.28
CA LYS A 51 -1.29 5.43 13.91
C LYS A 51 -0.67 4.90 15.19
N SER A 52 0.61 4.58 15.14
CA SER A 52 1.41 4.19 16.31
C SER A 52 2.34 5.33 16.72
N GLU A 53 3.51 5.46 16.09
CA GLU A 53 4.41 6.61 16.23
C GLU A 53 4.45 7.45 14.93
N LYS A 54 4.22 6.79 13.79
CA LYS A 54 4.08 7.37 12.46
C LYS A 54 2.80 6.81 11.82
N LEU A 55 2.32 7.45 10.76
CA LEU A 55 1.15 6.97 10.02
C LEU A 55 1.59 5.81 9.11
N GLU A 56 1.32 4.59 9.57
CA GLU A 56 1.70 3.35 8.89
C GLU A 56 0.51 2.76 8.16
N PHE A 57 0.76 2.14 7.00
CA PHE A 57 -0.26 1.53 6.16
C PHE A 57 -0.02 0.02 6.07
N TYR A 58 -1.11 -0.72 6.15
CA TYR A 58 -1.15 -2.17 6.14
C TYR A 58 -2.17 -2.65 5.11
N PRO A 59 -1.90 -3.68 4.30
CA PRO A 59 -2.94 -4.27 3.46
C PRO A 59 -3.97 -5.00 4.33
N VAL A 60 -5.27 -4.79 4.06
CA VAL A 60 -6.40 -5.43 4.78
C VAL A 60 -6.60 -6.85 4.32
N SER A 61 -6.57 -7.07 3.00
CA SER A 61 -6.52 -8.42 2.46
C SER A 61 -5.07 -8.86 2.49
N PHE A 62 -4.76 -9.77 3.41
CA PHE A 62 -3.52 -10.52 3.34
C PHE A 62 -3.39 -11.04 1.90
N CYS A 63 -2.34 -10.63 1.20
CA CYS A 63 -2.03 -11.17 -0.11
C CYS A 63 -1.55 -12.61 0.09
N GLU A 64 -2.49 -13.50 0.38
CA GLU A 64 -2.35 -14.95 0.34
C GLU A 64 -2.26 -15.44 -1.12
N LEU A 65 -1.91 -14.55 -2.06
CA LEU A 65 -1.70 -14.81 -3.48
C LEU A 65 -0.22 -14.73 -3.89
N LEU A 66 0.70 -14.42 -2.96
CA LEU A 66 2.14 -14.49 -3.19
C LEU A 66 2.86 -15.52 -2.30
N ALA A 67 2.13 -16.47 -1.70
CA ALA A 67 2.77 -17.75 -1.44
C ALA A 67 2.95 -18.43 -2.80
N PRO A 68 4.17 -18.86 -3.21
CA PRO A 68 4.24 -19.81 -4.30
C PRO A 68 3.36 -20.98 -3.88
N ARG A 69 2.33 -21.30 -4.67
CA ARG A 69 1.70 -22.62 -4.58
C ARG A 69 2.85 -23.61 -4.70
N LYS A 70 3.26 -24.20 -3.56
CA LYS A 70 4.10 -25.39 -3.57
C LYS A 70 3.30 -26.43 -4.34
N ALA A 71 3.78 -26.74 -5.54
CA ALA A 71 3.41 -27.92 -6.29
C ALA A 71 3.86 -29.17 -5.52
#